data_AF-A0A914DKT7-F1
#
_entry.id   AF-A0A914DKT7-F1
#
_cell.length_a   1.000
_cell.length_b   1.000
_cell.length_c   1.000
_cell.angle_alpha   90.00
_cell.angle_beta   90.00
_cell.angle_gamma   90.00
#
_symmetry.space_group_name_H-M   'P 1'
#
loop_
_entity.id
_entity.type
_entity.pdbx_description
1 polymer ?
#
loop_
_entity_poly.entity_id
_entity_poly.type
_entity_poly.pdbx_seq_one_letter_code
_entity_poly.pdbx_strand_id
1 'polypeptide(L)'
;MHERDVEKREIGRLLIYMRRPADLNPLDYSVWSILEEKACAKPQQTVESLKRALKKTWNEIYVDTLFGIVDNFSKRLKKCIDANGGHFD
;
A
#
# COMPACT_ATOMS: atom_id res chain seq x y z
N MET A 1 -2.80 -21.26 28.74
CA MET A 1 -3.78 -20.31 28.16
C MET A 1 -3.17 -18.93 27.93
N HIS A 2 -2.27 -18.46 28.81
CA HIS A 2 -1.67 -17.12 28.78
C HIS A 2 -0.75 -16.82 27.58
N GLU A 3 -0.01 -17.82 27.09
CA GLU A 3 1.03 -17.64 26.06
C GLU A 3 0.45 -17.34 24.66
N ARG A 4 -0.69 -17.97 24.33
CA ARG A 4 -1.44 -17.69 23.10
C ARG A 4 -2.06 -16.29 23.08
N ASP A 5 -2.35 -15.72 24.26
CA ASP A 5 -2.90 -14.37 24.38
C ASP A 5 -1.79 -13.31 24.28
N VAL A 6 -0.57 -13.62 24.75
CA VAL A 6 0.62 -12.80 24.54
C VAL A 6 0.98 -12.78 23.06
N GLU A 7 1.05 -13.94 22.40
CA GLU A 7 1.37 -14.05 20.98
C GLU A 7 0.34 -13.32 20.10
N LYS A 8 -0.96 -13.44 20.40
CA LYS A 8 -2.01 -12.67 19.71
C LYS A 8 -1.87 -11.16 19.91
N ARG A 9 -1.46 -10.70 21.10
CA ARG A 9 -1.18 -9.28 21.36
C ARG A 9 0.08 -8.80 20.64
N GLU A 10 1.12 -9.62 20.60
CA GLU A 10 2.37 -9.35 19.88
C GLU A 10 2.10 -9.23 18.38
N ILE A 11 1.38 -10.21 17.80
CA ILE A 11 0.92 -10.21 16.41
C ILE A 11 0.02 -9.00 16.15
N GLY A 12 -0.90 -8.68 17.06
CA GLY A 12 -1.74 -7.49 16.94
C GLY A 12 -0.93 -6.19 16.90
N ARG A 13 0.12 -6.07 17.72
CA ARG A 13 1.04 -4.91 17.70
C ARG A 13 1.91 -4.88 16.45
N LEU A 14 2.40 -6.03 15.99
CA LEU A 14 3.18 -6.15 14.76
C LEU A 14 2.34 -5.82 13.52
N LEU A 15 1.07 -6.24 13.50
CA LEU A 15 0.11 -5.85 12.47
C LEU A 15 -0.15 -4.34 12.49
N ILE A 16 -0.32 -3.73 13.68
CA ILE A 16 -0.45 -2.27 13.80
C ILE A 16 0.82 -1.56 13.29
N TYR A 17 2.01 -2.06 13.62
CA TYR A 17 3.28 -1.48 13.20
C TYR A 17 3.56 -1.63 11.69
N MET A 18 3.16 -2.75 11.07
CA MET A 18 3.29 -2.94 9.62
C MET A 18 2.24 -2.16 8.81
N ARG A 19 1.06 -1.92 9.38
CA ARG A 19 -0.07 -1.33 8.65
C ARG A 19 -0.02 0.20 8.61
N ARG A 20 0.46 0.85 9.68
CA ARG A 20 0.65 2.30 9.74
C ARG A 20 1.54 2.90 8.64
N PRO A 21 2.71 2.33 8.31
CA PRO A 21 3.50 2.81 7.19
C PRO A 21 2.81 2.57 5.85
N ALA A 22 2.03 1.49 5.69
CA ALA A 22 1.32 1.19 4.45
C ALA A 22 0.20 2.20 4.14
N ASP A 23 -0.57 2.63 5.15
CA ASP A 23 -1.67 3.59 4.97
C ASP A 23 -1.20 5.01 4.63
N LEU A 24 0.08 5.31 4.89
CA LEU A 24 0.71 6.60 4.63
C LEU A 24 1.76 6.55 3.52
N ASN A 25 2.26 5.40 3.11
CA ASN A 25 3.23 5.31 2.01
C ASN A 25 2.50 5.37 0.65
N PRO A 26 2.65 6.45 -0.14
CA PRO A 26 1.98 6.58 -1.44
C PRO A 26 2.36 5.50 -2.44
N LEU A 27 3.55 4.89 -2.27
CA LEU A 27 3.94 3.75 -3.07
C LEU A 27 3.09 2.51 -2.73
N ASP A 28 2.82 2.26 -1.46
CA ASP A 28 2.12 1.04 -1.02
C ASP A 28 0.61 1.14 -1.27
N TYR A 29 -0.04 2.24 -0.88
CA TYR A 29 -1.51 2.35 -1.01
C TYR A 29 -2.00 2.73 -2.41
N SER A 30 -1.11 3.18 -3.31
CA SER A 30 -1.54 3.65 -4.63
C SER A 30 -0.68 3.15 -5.78
N VAL A 31 0.62 3.44 -5.80
CA VAL A 31 1.46 3.07 -6.96
C VAL A 31 1.51 1.56 -7.13
N TRP A 32 1.67 0.82 -6.04
CA TRP A 32 1.68 -0.64 -6.06
C TRP A 32 0.32 -1.19 -6.51
N SER A 33 -0.79 -0.64 -6.04
CA SER A 33 -2.13 -1.03 -6.50
C SER A 33 -2.32 -0.81 -8.00
N ILE A 34 -1.84 0.30 -8.56
CA ILE A 34 -1.88 0.57 -10.01
C ILE A 34 -1.01 -0.43 -10.79
N LEU A 35 0.19 -0.69 -10.28
CA LEU A 35 1.12 -1.64 -10.89
C LEU A 35 0.56 -3.06 -10.88
N GLU A 36 0.01 -3.49 -9.76
CA GLU A 36 -0.62 -4.80 -9.59
C GLU A 36 -1.84 -4.93 -10.51
N GLU A 37 -2.76 -3.96 -10.48
CA GLU A 37 -3.98 -3.98 -11.29
C GLU A 37 -3.66 -4.11 -12.79
N LYS A 38 -2.71 -3.30 -13.29
CA LYS A 38 -2.40 -3.26 -14.73
C LYS A 38 -1.43 -4.36 -15.17
N ALA A 39 -0.36 -4.63 -14.41
CA ALA A 39 0.63 -5.63 -14.81
C ALA A 39 0.13 -7.06 -14.59
N CYS A 40 -0.74 -7.28 -13.60
CA CYS A 40 -1.34 -8.57 -13.29
C CYS A 40 -2.78 -8.72 -13.85
N ALA A 41 -3.27 -7.76 -14.65
CA ALA A 41 -4.55 -7.88 -15.38
C ALA A 41 -4.66 -9.17 -16.20
N LYS A 42 -3.51 -9.73 -16.61
CA LYS A 42 -3.40 -11.06 -17.22
C LYS A 42 -2.35 -11.89 -16.48
N PRO A 43 -2.52 -13.22 -16.38
CA PRO A 43 -1.50 -14.09 -15.82
C PRO A 43 -0.17 -13.98 -16.58
N GLN A 44 0.89 -13.65 -15.84
CA GLN A 44 2.24 -13.59 -16.38
C GLN A 44 2.89 -14.97 -16.26
N GLN A 45 3.38 -15.52 -17.38
CA GLN A 45 3.90 -16.89 -17.44
C GLN A 45 5.33 -17.01 -16.89
N THR A 46 6.08 -15.92 -16.87
CA THR A 46 7.46 -15.88 -16.36
C THR A 46 7.76 -14.61 -15.58
N VAL A 47 8.77 -14.66 -14.71
CA VAL A 47 9.25 -13.50 -13.96
C VAL A 47 9.70 -12.37 -14.89
N GLU A 48 10.29 -12.69 -16.04
CA GLU A 48 10.72 -11.71 -17.04
C GLU A 48 9.53 -11.02 -17.70
N SER A 49 8.45 -11.77 -17.98
CA SER A 49 7.21 -11.19 -18.51
C SER A 49 6.57 -10.22 -17.51
N LEU A 50 6.55 -10.59 -16.23
CA LEU A 50 6.06 -9.74 -15.14
C LEU A 50 6.92 -8.47 -15.00
N LYS A 51 8.26 -8.60 -14.98
CA LYS A 51 9.17 -7.45 -14.94
C LYS A 51 8.95 -6.48 -16.10
N ARG A 52 8.72 -6.99 -17.31
CA ARG A 52 8.40 -6.15 -18.49
C ARG A 52 7.05 -5.46 -18.33
N ALA A 53 6.02 -6.17 -17.86
CA ALA A 53 4.69 -5.61 -17.63
C ALA A 53 4.71 -4.50 -16.57
N LEU A 54 5.42 -4.71 -15.47
CA LEU A 54 5.60 -3.70 -14.42
C LEU A 54 6.33 -2.46 -14.93
N LYS A 55 7.43 -2.62 -15.65
CA LYS A 55 8.17 -1.49 -16.25
C LYS A 55 7.33 -0.72 -17.27
N LYS A 56 6.56 -1.42 -18.10
CA LYS A 56 5.64 -0.80 -19.06
C LYS A 56 4.60 0.03 -18.31
N THR A 57 3.95 -0.57 -17.31
CA THR A 57 2.93 0.10 -16.51
C THR A 57 3.49 1.34 -15.79
N TRP A 58 4.68 1.23 -15.20
CA TRP A 58 5.37 2.35 -14.56
C TRP A 58 5.53 3.55 -15.51
N ASN A 59 5.94 3.31 -16.75
CA ASN A 59 6.10 4.36 -17.75
C ASN A 59 4.76 4.95 -18.25
N GLU A 60 3.65 4.27 -18.02
CA GLU A 60 2.30 4.73 -18.36
C GLU A 60 1.62 5.47 -17.19
N ILE A 61 2.28 5.60 -16.03
CA ILE A 61 1.79 6.43 -14.94
C ILE A 61 2.04 7.90 -15.30
N TYR A 62 0.96 8.60 -15.64
CA TYR A 62 1.01 10.03 -15.98
C TYR A 62 1.21 10.90 -14.74
N VAL A 63 1.78 12.09 -14.96
CA VAL A 63 2.03 13.09 -13.90
C VAL A 63 0.73 13.48 -13.18
N ASP A 64 -0.40 13.58 -13.88
CA ASP A 64 -1.70 13.87 -13.27
C ASP A 64 -2.12 12.82 -12.23
N THR A 65 -1.79 11.55 -12.47
CA THR A 65 -2.00 10.48 -11.49
C THR A 65 -1.13 10.69 -10.27
N LEU A 66 0.13 11.09 -10.44
CA LEU A 66 1.03 11.40 -9.32
C LEU A 66 0.53 12.58 -8.48
N PHE A 67 -0.01 13.64 -9.11
CA PHE A 67 -0.63 14.74 -8.38
C PHE A 67 -1.83 14.28 -7.54
N GLY A 68 -2.68 13.42 -8.11
CA GLY A 68 -3.79 12.80 -7.36
C GLY A 68 -3.31 11.98 -6.16
N ILE A 69 -2.21 11.24 -6.30
CA ILE A 69 -1.61 10.47 -5.21
C ILE A 69 -1.11 11.39 -4.09
N VAL A 70 -0.43 12.50 -4.44
CA VAL A 70 0.05 13.48 -3.45
C VAL A 70 -1.09 14.20 -2.73
N ASP A 71 -2.16 14.55 -3.43
CA ASP A 71 -3.36 15.12 -2.80
C ASP A 71 -4.01 14.11 -1.84
N ASN A 72 -4.09 12.84 -2.25
CA ASN A 72 -4.62 11.78 -1.38
C ASN A 72 -3.75 11.53 -0.15
N PHE A 73 -2.42 11.62 -0.28
CA PHE A 73 -1.51 11.56 0.87
C PHE A 73 -1.85 12.62 1.90
N SER A 74 -2.08 13.86 1.47
CA SER A 74 -2.45 14.96 2.37
C SER A 74 -3.79 14.69 3.09
N LYS A 75 -4.76 14.07 2.41
CA LYS A 75 -6.04 13.66 3.01
C LYS A 75 -5.86 12.54 4.03
N ARG A 76 -5.07 11.52 3.69
CA ARG A 76 -4.75 10.39 4.59
C ARG A 76 -3.99 10.85 5.82
N LEU A 77 -3.06 11.79 5.67
CA LEU A 77 -2.34 12.38 6.81
C LEU A 77 -3.29 13.10 7.77
N LYS A 78 -4.28 13.85 7.27
CA LYS A 78 -5.31 14.47 8.11
C LYS A 78 -6.13 13.42 8.86
N LYS A 79 -6.60 12.37 8.17
CA LYS A 79 -7.32 11.27 8.83
C LYS A 79 -6.48 10.57 9.91
N CYS A 80 -5.17 10.42 9.69
CA CYS A 80 -4.24 9.90 10.68
C CYS A 80 -4.18 10.79 11.93
N ILE A 81 -4.10 12.11 11.74
CA ILE A 81 -4.11 13.09 12.83
C ILE A 81 -5.44 13.03 13.60
N ASP A 82 -6.57 13.01 12.89
CA ASP A 82 -7.91 12.94 13.49
C ASP A 82 -8.12 11.63 14.28
N ALA A 83 -7.52 10.53 13.81
CA ALA A 83 -7.49 9.26 14.50
C ALA A 83 -6.47 9.20 15.66
N ASN A 84 -5.73 10.28 15.92
CA ASN A 84 -4.61 10.32 16.87
C ASN A 84 -3.56 9.22 16.61
N GLY A 85 -3.22 9.02 15.33
CA GLY A 85 -2.37 7.93 14.85
C GLY A 85 -3.07 6.57 14.81
N GLY A 86 -4.35 6.48 15.14
CA GLY A 86 -5.18 5.28 15.03
C GLY A 86 -5.44 4.85 13.59
N HIS A 87 -6.21 3.78 13.43
CA HIS A 87 -6.64 3.28 12.12
C HIS A 87 -7.68 4.21 11.50
N PHE A 88 -7.61 4.42 10.19
CA PHE A 88 -8.59 5.19 9.42
C PHE A 88 -8.78 4.57 8.03
N ASP A 89 -10.02 4.60 7.52
CA ASP A 89 -10.36 4.30 6.12
C ASP A 89 -10.32 5.59 5.29
#